data_AF-A0A2V9S202-F1
#
_entry.id   AF-A0A2V9S202-F1
#
_cell.length_a   1.000
_cell.length_b   1.000
_cell.length_c   1.000
_cell.angle_alpha   90.00
_cell.angle_beta   90.00
_cell.angle_gamma   90.00
#
_symmetry.space_group_name_H-M   'P 1'
#
loop_
_entity.id
_entity.type
_entity.pdbx_description
1 polymer ?
#
loop_
_entity_poly.entity_id
_entity_poly.type
_entity_poly.pdbx_seq_one_letter_code
_entity_poly.pdbx_strand_id
1 'polypeptide(L)'
;MTDADKIRLHAREKYVLPARSRKETQVSIRAGDIVRDLGLVGRTPAVCNALKGKKFWQGNNLRLIRVNGPKSGQSTTVVCTYELVDTKSVSSRRNDPWLQLRGALKSVFAELGGGEAYLRAERDSFYSESSKSVERK
;
A
#
# COMPACT_ATOMS: atom_id res chain seq x y z
N MET A 1 -28.49 0.43 13.23
CA MET A 1 -27.18 1.09 13.38
C MET A 1 -26.89 1.28 14.86
N THR A 2 -25.84 0.67 15.40
CA THR A 2 -25.47 0.88 16.80
C THR A 2 -24.77 2.24 16.97
N ASP A 3 -24.78 2.80 18.19
CA ASP A 3 -24.03 4.02 18.49
C ASP A 3 -22.54 3.87 18.14
N ALA A 4 -21.98 2.66 18.32
CA ALA A 4 -20.62 2.33 17.96
C ALA A 4 -20.35 2.42 16.45
N ASP A 5 -21.32 2.07 15.59
CA ASP A 5 -21.16 2.18 14.14
C ASP A 5 -21.18 3.65 13.67
N LYS A 6 -22.03 4.48 14.28
CA LYS A 6 -22.06 5.93 14.02
C LYS A 6 -20.72 6.57 14.38
N ILE A 7 -20.16 6.22 15.53
CA ILE A 7 -18.84 6.69 15.98
C ILE A 7 -17.74 6.32 14.97
N ARG A 8 -17.74 5.08 14.46
CA ARG A 8 -16.75 4.61 13.48
C ARG A 8 -16.87 5.35 12.14
N LEU A 9 -18.09 5.56 11.65
CA LEU A 9 -18.35 6.26 10.40
C LEU A 9 -17.88 7.71 10.50
N HIS A 10 -18.27 8.40 11.58
CA HIS A 10 -17.87 9.79 11.84
C HIS A 10 -16.36 9.96 11.95
N ALA A 11 -15.70 9.09 12.72
CA ALA A 11 -14.24 9.13 12.88
C ALA A 11 -13.51 8.90 11.53
N ARG A 12 -14.05 8.02 10.68
CA ARG A 12 -13.52 7.77 9.34
C ARG A 12 -13.68 9.01 8.46
N GLU A 13 -14.87 9.58 8.37
CA GLU A 13 -15.14 10.71 7.48
C GLU A 13 -14.38 11.97 7.88
N LYS A 14 -14.33 12.26 9.18
CA LYS A 14 -13.72 13.50 9.68
C LYS A 14 -12.19 13.45 9.79
N TYR A 15 -11.61 12.28 10.06
CA TYR A 15 -10.16 12.18 10.30
C TYR A 15 -9.44 11.34 9.24
N VAL A 16 -9.98 10.18 8.88
CA VAL A 16 -9.30 9.22 7.99
C VAL A 16 -9.33 9.67 6.53
N LEU A 17 -10.49 10.10 6.02
CA LEU A 17 -10.62 10.59 4.64
C LEU A 17 -9.75 11.82 4.36
N PRO A 18 -9.75 12.89 5.18
CA PRO A 18 -8.88 14.04 4.93
C PRO A 18 -7.40 13.70 5.07
N ALA A 19 -7.00 12.88 6.05
CA ALA A 19 -5.62 12.43 6.19
C ALA A 19 -5.15 11.63 4.95
N ARG A 20 -6.01 10.77 4.40
CA ARG A 20 -5.73 10.06 3.13
C ARG A 20 -5.62 11.01 1.95
N SER A 21 -6.50 12.00 1.85
CA SER A 21 -6.45 13.00 0.77
C SER A 21 -5.17 13.84 0.85
N ARG A 22 -4.66 14.10 2.06
CA ARG A 22 -3.40 14.82 2.32
C ARG A 22 -2.16 13.93 2.22
N LYS A 23 -2.32 12.63 2.01
CA LYS A 23 -1.24 11.62 2.02
C LYS A 23 -0.44 11.61 3.33
N GLU A 24 -1.08 11.94 4.44
CA GLU A 24 -0.45 11.89 5.76
C GLU A 24 -0.27 10.43 6.20
N THR A 25 0.89 10.12 6.79
CA THR A 25 1.21 8.77 7.28
C THR A 25 0.64 8.49 8.66
N GLN A 26 0.26 9.54 9.41
CA GLN A 26 -0.25 9.44 10.77
C GLN A 26 -1.43 10.38 10.98
N VAL A 27 -2.43 9.94 11.74
CA VAL A 27 -3.56 10.76 12.17
C VAL A 27 -3.77 10.62 13.67
N SER A 28 -3.94 11.76 14.34
CA SER A 28 -4.24 11.80 15.77
C SER A 28 -5.70 12.16 15.98
N ILE A 29 -6.43 11.29 16.65
CA ILE A 29 -7.87 11.42 16.90
C ILE A 29 -8.07 11.60 18.39
N ARG A 30 -8.72 12.70 18.80
CA ARG A 30 -9.10 12.95 20.19
C ARG A 30 -10.50 12.44 20.45
N ALA A 31 -10.68 11.66 21.52
CA ALA A 31 -11.97 11.09 21.88
C ALA A 31 -13.01 12.18 22.24
N GLY A 32 -12.57 13.25 22.90
CA GLY A 32 -13.43 14.37 23.29
C GLY A 32 -14.06 15.13 22.11
N ASP A 33 -13.33 15.24 20.99
CA ASP A 33 -13.85 15.89 19.79
C ASP A 33 -15.01 15.08 19.20
N ILE A 34 -14.88 13.75 19.16
CA ILE A 34 -15.95 12.86 18.66
C ILE A 34 -17.17 12.87 19.60
N VAL A 35 -16.95 12.86 20.91
CA VAL A 35 -18.03 12.96 21.91
C VAL A 35 -18.81 14.27 21.74
N ARG A 36 -18.11 15.39 21.54
CA ARG A 36 -18.71 16.71 21.34
C ARG A 36 -19.50 16.78 20.03
N ASP A 37 -18.95 16.24 18.94
CA ASP A 37 -19.57 16.27 17.62
C ASP A 37 -20.86 15.43 17.55
N LEU A 38 -20.85 14.27 18.21
CA LEU A 38 -22.00 13.37 18.25
C LEU A 38 -22.99 13.67 19.39
N GLY A 39 -22.71 14.67 20.23
CA GLY A 39 -23.54 15.01 21.40
C GLY A 39 -23.65 13.89 22.44
N LEU A 40 -22.68 12.98 22.49
CA LEU A 40 -22.73 11.76 23.32
C LEU A 40 -22.29 12.03 24.76
N VAL A 41 -23.07 12.82 25.50
CA VAL A 41 -22.78 13.17 26.89
C VAL A 41 -22.75 11.91 27.76
N GLY A 42 -21.65 11.69 28.50
CA GLY A 42 -21.48 10.55 29.40
C GLY A 42 -21.12 9.20 28.76
N ARG A 43 -21.00 9.13 27.41
CA ARG A 43 -20.66 7.88 26.69
C ARG A 43 -19.21 7.82 26.19
N THR A 44 -18.31 8.56 26.82
CA THR A 44 -16.86 8.55 26.53
C THR A 44 -16.24 7.14 26.52
N PRO A 45 -16.60 6.21 27.45
CA PRO A 45 -16.09 4.84 27.40
C PRO A 45 -16.49 4.08 26.13
N ALA A 46 -17.70 4.31 25.63
CA ALA A 46 -18.20 3.67 24.41
C ALA A 46 -17.43 4.17 23.17
N VAL A 47 -17.10 5.46 23.12
CA VAL A 47 -16.25 6.04 22.06
C VAL A 47 -14.85 5.45 22.11
N CYS A 48 -14.22 5.40 23.28
CA CYS A 48 -12.89 4.82 23.44
C CYS A 48 -12.87 3.34 23.03
N ASN A 49 -13.89 2.56 23.40
CA ASN A 49 -13.99 1.16 23.02
C ASN A 49 -14.23 0.98 21.51
N ALA A 50 -15.03 1.84 20.89
CA ALA A 50 -15.24 1.84 19.45
C ALA A 50 -13.97 2.18 18.66
N LEU A 51 -13.18 3.15 19.16
CA LEU A 51 -11.89 3.56 18.60
C LEU A 51 -10.78 2.53 18.84
N LYS A 52 -10.83 1.78 19.94
CA LYS A 52 -9.90 0.67 20.25
C LYS A 52 -10.28 -0.66 19.60
N GLY A 53 -11.50 -0.77 19.10
CA GLY A 53 -12.02 -2.02 18.53
C GLY A 53 -11.37 -2.38 17.20
N LYS A 54 -11.01 -3.67 17.04
CA LYS A 54 -10.42 -4.22 15.80
C LYS A 54 -11.23 -3.90 14.54
N LYS A 55 -12.57 -3.84 14.65
CA LYS A 55 -13.48 -3.51 13.54
C LYS A 55 -13.18 -2.14 12.92
N PHE A 56 -12.74 -1.16 13.71
CA PHE A 56 -12.45 0.18 13.22
C PHE A 56 -11.13 0.22 12.43
N TRP A 57 -10.10 -0.48 12.89
CA TRP A 57 -8.77 -0.48 12.26
C TRP A 57 -8.71 -1.36 11.03
N GLN A 58 -9.28 -2.57 11.09
CA GLN A 58 -9.30 -3.51 9.97
C GLN A 58 -10.10 -2.96 8.79
N GLY A 59 -11.26 -2.34 9.05
CA GLY A 59 -12.09 -1.76 7.99
C GLY A 59 -11.50 -0.51 7.33
N ASN A 60 -10.50 0.12 7.94
CA ASN A 60 -9.91 1.37 7.46
C ASN A 60 -8.40 1.30 7.19
N ASN A 61 -7.78 0.11 7.26
CA ASN A 61 -6.33 -0.10 7.13
C ASN A 61 -5.52 0.86 8.02
N LEU A 62 -5.95 1.01 9.27
CA LEU A 62 -5.27 1.83 10.27
C LEU A 62 -4.48 0.93 11.20
N ARG A 63 -3.39 1.45 11.75
CA ARG A 63 -2.64 0.79 12.82
C ARG A 63 -2.58 1.72 14.02
N LEU A 64 -3.06 1.29 15.18
CA LEU A 64 -2.90 2.06 16.41
C LEU A 64 -1.41 2.05 16.81
N ILE A 65 -0.79 3.23 16.83
CA ILE A 65 0.59 3.41 17.28
C ILE A 65 0.61 3.71 18.77
N ARG A 66 -0.25 4.64 19.20
CA ARG A 66 -0.20 5.19 20.54
C ARG A 66 -1.56 5.61 21.04
N VAL A 67 -1.81 5.38 22.32
CA VAL A 67 -2.93 5.97 23.05
C VAL A 67 -2.33 6.81 24.16
N ASN A 68 -2.59 8.10 24.12
CA ASN A 68 -2.13 9.05 25.13
C ASN A 68 -3.35 9.52 25.94
N GLY A 69 -3.27 9.46 27.27
CA GLY A 69 -4.36 9.88 28.16
C GLY A 69 -4.10 9.50 29.62
N PRO A 70 -4.94 9.97 30.57
CA PRO A 70 -4.83 9.62 31.98
C PRO A 70 -4.97 8.11 32.18
N LYS A 71 -4.36 7.55 33.24
CA LYS A 71 -4.26 6.09 33.50
C LYS A 71 -5.58 5.32 33.37
N SER A 72 -6.73 5.99 33.55
CA SER A 72 -8.06 5.41 33.40
C SER A 72 -8.49 5.14 31.95
N GLY A 73 -7.88 5.77 30.94
CA GLY A 73 -8.13 5.48 29.53
C GLY A 73 -9.58 5.70 29.04
N GLN A 74 -10.42 6.39 29.82
CA GLN A 74 -11.86 6.60 29.57
C GLN A 74 -12.29 8.07 29.61
N SER A 75 -11.35 9.00 29.51
CA SER A 75 -11.60 10.45 29.58
C SER A 75 -11.65 11.10 28.20
N THR A 76 -12.26 12.28 28.12
CA THR A 76 -12.38 13.08 26.88
C THR A 76 -11.03 13.58 26.34
N THR A 77 -9.98 13.54 27.15
CA THR A 77 -8.60 13.90 26.79
C THR A 77 -7.79 12.77 26.17
N VAL A 78 -8.38 11.58 25.96
CA VAL A 78 -7.67 10.47 25.30
C VAL A 78 -7.42 10.79 23.83
N VAL A 79 -6.16 10.75 23.41
CA VAL A 79 -5.70 10.93 22.04
C VAL A 79 -5.16 9.61 21.51
N CYS A 80 -5.79 9.07 20.48
CA CYS A 80 -5.32 7.89 19.78
C CYS A 80 -4.60 8.31 18.50
N THR A 81 -3.31 7.97 18.39
CA THR A 81 -2.52 8.18 17.18
C THR A 81 -2.51 6.90 16.37
N TYR A 82 -2.96 7.00 15.13
CA TYR A 82 -3.05 5.93 14.15
C TYR A 82 -2.07 6.18 13.01
N GLU A 83 -1.40 5.13 12.55
CA GLU A 83 -0.71 5.07 11.27
C GLU A 83 -1.72 4.73 10.18
N LEU A 84 -1.67 5.44 9.05
CA LEU A 84 -2.38 5.07 7.85
C LEU A 84 -1.50 4.10 7.06
N VAL A 85 -1.87 2.82 7.06
CA VAL A 85 -1.16 1.81 6.27
C VAL A 85 -1.68 1.88 4.84
N ASP A 86 -1.03 2.70 4.03
CA ASP A 86 -1.29 2.74 2.60
C ASP A 86 -0.79 1.45 1.94
N THR A 87 -1.73 0.55 1.65
CA THR A 87 -1.48 -0.71 0.93
C THR A 87 -0.89 -0.48 -0.46
N LYS A 88 -1.04 0.71 -1.08
CA LYS A 88 -0.45 1.00 -2.40
C LYS A 88 1.08 1.11 -2.36
N SER A 89 1.69 1.38 -1.21
CA SER A 89 3.16 1.42 -1.08
C SER A 89 3.85 0.04 -1.11
N VAL A 90 3.09 -1.05 -0.97
CA VAL A 90 3.65 -2.42 -1.05
C VAL A 90 3.72 -2.89 -2.51
N SER A 91 2.86 -2.39 -3.39
CA SER A 91 2.92 -2.68 -4.83
C SER A 91 4.01 -1.91 -5.58
N SER A 92 4.49 -0.78 -5.05
CA SER A 92 5.55 0.00 -5.71
C SER A 92 6.97 -0.51 -5.43
N ARG A 93 7.16 -1.46 -4.49
CA ARG A 93 8.47 -2.03 -4.17
C ARG A 93 8.84 -3.31 -4.92
N ARG A 94 8.05 -3.75 -5.91
CA ARG A 94 8.30 -4.98 -6.70
C ARG A 94 7.96 -4.85 -8.19
N ASN A 95 8.14 -3.68 -8.78
CA ASN A 95 8.10 -3.53 -10.23
C ASN A 95 9.45 -3.00 -10.70
N ASP A 96 10.46 -3.87 -10.72
CA ASP A 96 11.65 -3.64 -11.52
C ASP A 96 11.24 -3.75 -12.99
N PRO A 97 11.22 -2.66 -13.77
CA PRO A 97 10.80 -2.68 -15.17
C PRO A 97 11.66 -3.65 -15.98
N TRP A 98 12.93 -3.79 -15.60
CA TRP A 98 13.88 -4.71 -16.21
C TRP A 98 13.56 -6.19 -15.97
N LEU A 99 12.97 -6.54 -14.81
CA LEU A 99 12.54 -7.91 -14.57
C LEU A 99 11.33 -8.30 -15.43
N GLN A 100 10.49 -7.35 -15.80
CA GLN A 100 9.36 -7.59 -16.72
C GLN A 100 9.81 -7.93 -18.14
N LEU A 101 10.98 -7.44 -18.56
CA LEU A 101 11.55 -7.71 -19.88
C LEU A 101 12.14 -9.12 -20.00
N ARG A 102 12.30 -9.84 -18.89
CA ARG A 102 12.89 -11.18 -18.90
C ARG A 102 12.00 -12.14 -19.70
N GLY A 103 12.51 -12.61 -20.83
CA GLY A 103 11.79 -13.54 -21.71
C GLY A 103 10.89 -12.87 -22.75
N ALA A 104 10.98 -11.55 -22.95
CA ALA A 104 10.19 -10.83 -23.96
C ALA A 104 10.31 -11.40 -25.40
N LEU A 105 11.43 -12.07 -25.72
CA LEU A 105 11.68 -12.70 -27.03
C LEU A 105 11.55 -14.22 -27.02
N LYS A 106 10.98 -14.82 -25.96
CA LYS A 106 10.92 -16.28 -25.81
C LYS A 106 10.17 -16.95 -26.96
N SER A 107 9.04 -16.40 -27.38
CA SER A 107 8.21 -16.95 -28.48
C SER A 107 8.95 -16.90 -29.81
N VAL A 108 9.53 -15.74 -30.13
CA VAL A 108 10.29 -15.52 -31.38
C VAL A 108 11.46 -16.50 -31.46
N PHE A 109 12.24 -16.64 -30.39
CA PHE A 109 13.33 -17.60 -30.38
C PHE A 109 12.86 -19.05 -30.41
N ALA A 110 11.67 -19.38 -29.90
CA ALA A 110 11.12 -20.72 -30.01
C ALA A 110 10.78 -21.08 -31.47
N GLU A 111 10.23 -20.13 -32.24
CA GLU A 111 9.93 -20.30 -33.66
C GLU A 111 11.21 -20.49 -34.50
N LEU A 112 12.31 -19.83 -34.10
CA LEU A 112 13.63 -19.92 -34.75
C LEU A 112 14.45 -21.16 -34.31
N GLY A 113 13.85 -22.12 -33.60
CA GLY A 113 14.54 -23.35 -33.16
C GLY A 113 15.34 -23.19 -31.86
N GLY A 114 15.12 -22.11 -31.10
CA GLY A 114 15.79 -21.77 -29.85
C GLY A 114 16.82 -20.65 -30.01
N GLY A 115 17.08 -19.91 -28.93
CA GLY A 115 18.02 -18.78 -28.94
C GLY A 115 19.46 -19.19 -29.31
N GLU A 116 19.89 -20.36 -28.85
CA GLU A 116 21.20 -20.92 -29.20
C GLU A 116 21.31 -21.31 -30.68
N ALA A 117 20.22 -21.83 -31.27
CA ALA A 117 20.20 -22.18 -32.69
C ALA A 117 20.31 -20.93 -33.57
N TYR A 118 19.55 -19.88 -33.23
CA TYR A 118 19.65 -18.58 -33.90
C TYR A 118 21.05 -17.99 -33.80
N LEU A 119 21.64 -17.91 -32.60
CA LEU A 119 22.98 -17.36 -32.41
C LEU A 119 24.06 -18.15 -33.15
N ARG A 120 23.90 -19.47 -33.29
CA ARG A 120 24.83 -20.29 -34.06
C ARG A 120 24.72 -19.98 -35.56
N ALA A 121 23.51 -19.86 -36.10
CA ALA A 121 23.30 -19.52 -37.51
C ALA A 121 23.85 -18.13 -37.87
N GLU A 122 23.63 -17.15 -36.99
CA GLU A 122 24.17 -15.79 -37.17
C GLU A 122 25.70 -15.77 -37.13
N ARG A 123 26.31 -16.52 -36.21
CA ARG A 123 27.78 -16.63 -36.13
C ARG A 123 28.38 -17.27 -37.37
N ASP A 124 27.80 -18.38 -37.84
CA ASP A 124 28.27 -19.08 -39.03
C ASP A 124 28.21 -18.17 -40.27
N SER A 125 27.09 -17.48 -40.45
CA SER A 125 26.89 -16.49 -41.51
C SER A 125 27.95 -15.38 -41.45
N PHE A 126 28.16 -14.79 -40.27
CA PHE A 126 29.13 -13.70 -40.07
C PHE A 126 30.57 -14.10 -40.42
N TYR A 127 31.03 -15.27 -39.97
CA TYR A 127 32.38 -15.76 -40.29
C TYR A 127 32.52 -16.17 -41.77
N SER A 128 31.46 -16.70 -42.39
CA SER A 128 31.46 -17.05 -43.81
C SER A 128 31.56 -15.82 -44.74
N GLU A 129 31.04 -14.68 -44.30
CA GLU A 129 31.07 -13.42 -45.05
C GLU A 129 32.44 -12.71 -44.91
N SER A 130 33.04 -12.82 -43.71
CA SER A 130 34.36 -12.26 -43.41
C SER A 130 35.47 -12.95 -44.22
N SER A 131 35.40 -14.27 -44.41
CA SER A 131 36.37 -15.01 -45.24
C SER A 131 36.26 -14.65 -46.74
N LYS A 132 35.03 -14.48 -47.27
CA LYS A 132 34.80 -14.03 -48.65
C LYS A 132 35.31 -12.61 -48.93
N SER A 133 35.37 -11.77 -47.90
CA SER A 133 35.87 -10.39 -48.03
C SER A 133 37.40 -10.31 -48.07
N VAL A 134 38.11 -11.32 -47.54
CA VAL A 134 39.57 -11.42 -47.57
C VAL A 134 40.09 -11.96 -48.91
N GLU A 135 39.34 -12.85 -49.57
CA GLU A 135 39.71 -13.46 -50.86
C GLU A 135 39.49 -12.52 -52.08
N ARG A 136 38.78 -11.39 -51.91
CA ARG A 136 38.54 -10.38 -52.97
C ARG A 136 39.54 -9.21 -52.89
N LYS A 137 40.84 -9.48 -52.84
CA LYS A 137 41.88 -8.45 -52.92
C LYS A 137 43.05 -8.87 -53.79
#